data_AF-A0A8J6K6B3-F1
#
_entry.id   AF-A0A8J6K6B3-F1
#
_cell.length_a   1.000
_cell.length_b   1.000
_cell.length_c   1.000
_cell.angle_alpha   90.00
_cell.angle_beta   90.00
_cell.angle_gamma   90.00
#
_symmetry.space_group_name_H-M   'P 1'
#
loop_
_entity.id
_entity.type
_entity.pdbx_description
1 polymer ?
#
loop_
_entity_poly.entity_id
_entity_poly.type
_entity_poly.pdbx_seq_one_letter_code
_entity_poly.pdbx_strand_id
1 'polypeptide(L)'
;MEHGTALLLPLAGLTATAGATGLLLYRLLRRKPPTHMTVNCWFCSQNTVVPYGNRNCWDCPNCEQYNGFQENGDYNKPIPAQHSEHLNHLVSGGSTLAEATKPQQWVNCGTLLCKKCNNNQSTKIKQLASFLPREEERYDEEIEVYKHHLEQMYKLCRPCQTAIDSYIKYQNRQLRAIMLNQQFKRRELDKSYMQSNSNSSFVRIPAKVVLLRCLAFLSCVFLVSVALLGTRDLFSVSIKNSTNLTNEARNKSQAGDAGRPSLIEKVIGVLPERTLENLNEAWHFGRDNQIGLAVLGLLTCVFAMILAGRIRMRRVDAFASFLWVLVAGLYVSELYLLKDLPSWMDTVKLGTTSLCCLVGLTSAMATKKTIGQRRQRPRRSEPEQ
;
A
#
# COMPACT_ATOMS: atom_id res chain seq x y z
N MET A 1 -20.59 32.51 -40.90
CA MET A 1 -19.90 32.98 -39.69
C MET A 1 -19.89 31.93 -38.56
N GLU A 2 -20.05 30.63 -38.84
CA GLU A 2 -20.10 29.60 -37.77
C GLU A 2 -18.81 28.77 -37.60
N HIS A 3 -17.80 28.95 -38.46
CA HIS A 3 -16.55 28.19 -38.35
C HIS A 3 -15.55 28.74 -37.31
N GLY A 4 -15.81 29.92 -36.74
CA GLY A 4 -14.91 30.57 -35.78
C GLY A 4 -15.01 30.04 -34.34
N THR A 5 -16.17 29.54 -33.92
CA THR A 5 -16.42 29.06 -32.55
C THR A 5 -15.90 27.63 -32.31
N ALA A 6 -15.85 26.79 -33.35
CA ALA A 6 -15.30 25.43 -33.27
C ALA A 6 -13.77 25.38 -33.11
N LEU A 7 -13.05 26.46 -33.46
CA LEU A 7 -11.59 26.55 -33.42
C LEU A 7 -11.03 26.86 -32.02
N LEU A 8 -11.81 27.51 -31.16
CA LEU A 8 -11.36 28.00 -29.84
C LEU A 8 -11.34 26.91 -28.76
N LEU A 9 -12.23 25.93 -28.85
CA LEU A 9 -12.36 24.84 -27.87
C LEU A 9 -11.16 23.86 -27.82
N PRO A 10 -10.60 23.37 -28.95
CA PRO A 10 -9.48 22.44 -28.91
C PRO A 10 -8.14 23.10 -28.57
N LEU A 11 -7.90 24.35 -28.99
CA LEU A 11 -6.70 25.12 -28.59
C LEU A 11 -6.72 25.48 -27.10
N ALA A 12 -7.91 25.80 -26.56
CA ALA A 12 -8.10 25.98 -25.12
C ALA A 12 -7.85 24.68 -24.33
N GLY A 13 -8.18 23.51 -24.91
CA GLY A 13 -7.94 22.20 -24.30
C GLY A 13 -6.46 21.82 -24.18
N LEU A 14 -5.64 22.06 -25.22
CA LEU A 14 -4.20 21.81 -25.18
C LEU A 14 -3.45 22.77 -24.25
N THR A 15 -3.82 24.04 -24.25
CA THR A 15 -3.19 25.05 -23.35
C THR A 15 -3.57 24.82 -21.89
N ALA A 16 -4.82 24.44 -21.61
CA ALA A 16 -5.28 24.11 -20.26
C ALA A 16 -4.60 22.85 -19.69
N THR A 17 -4.33 21.83 -20.51
CA THR A 17 -3.69 20.58 -20.06
C THR A 17 -2.19 20.72 -19.81
N ALA A 18 -1.48 21.48 -20.64
CA ALA A 18 -0.08 21.84 -20.40
C ALA A 18 0.07 22.72 -19.13
N GLY A 19 -0.81 23.72 -18.97
CA GLY A 19 -0.85 24.57 -17.78
C GLY A 19 -1.17 23.80 -16.50
N ALA A 20 -2.12 22.86 -16.55
CA ALA A 20 -2.46 22.00 -15.41
C ALA A 20 -1.29 21.09 -15.01
N THR A 21 -0.56 20.54 -15.98
CA THR A 21 0.60 19.67 -15.74
C THR A 21 1.77 20.44 -15.14
N GLY A 22 2.09 21.62 -15.68
CA GLY A 22 3.11 22.52 -15.15
C GLY A 22 2.80 23.00 -13.72
N LEU A 23 1.55 23.38 -13.45
CA LEU A 23 1.09 23.75 -12.10
C LEU A 23 1.17 22.58 -11.12
N LEU A 24 0.90 21.35 -11.57
CA LEU A 24 1.05 20.15 -10.75
C LEU A 24 2.52 19.92 -10.39
N LEU A 25 3.42 19.99 -11.36
CA LEU A 25 4.87 19.80 -11.15
C LEU A 25 5.44 20.85 -10.21
N TYR A 26 5.08 22.12 -10.40
CA TYR A 26 5.44 23.22 -9.51
C TYR A 26 4.94 23.00 -8.07
N ARG A 27 3.69 22.51 -7.90
CA ARG A 27 3.13 22.15 -6.59
C ARG A 27 3.76 20.91 -5.96
N LEU A 28 4.34 20.00 -6.76
CA LEU A 28 5.09 18.84 -6.27
C LEU A 28 6.48 19.25 -5.79
N LEU A 29 7.17 20.12 -6.54
CA LEU A 29 8.50 20.63 -6.21
C LEU A 29 8.48 21.57 -5.00
N ARG A 30 7.41 22.33 -4.78
CA ARG A 30 7.25 23.21 -3.60
C ARG A 30 6.52 22.57 -2.42
N ARG A 31 6.51 21.23 -2.31
CA ARG A 31 5.87 20.57 -1.16
C ARG A 31 6.64 20.89 0.11
N LYS A 32 5.95 21.54 1.05
CA LYS A 32 6.42 21.65 2.44
C LYS A 32 6.48 20.24 3.04
N PRO A 33 7.52 19.93 3.86
CA PRO A 33 7.55 18.68 4.60
C PRO A 33 6.28 18.55 5.47
N PRO A 34 5.85 17.31 5.77
CA PRO A 34 4.74 17.11 6.70
C PRO A 34 5.06 17.80 8.03
N THR A 35 4.08 18.43 8.66
CA THR A 35 4.28 19.12 9.94
C THR A 35 4.53 18.14 11.08
N HIS A 36 3.92 16.95 11.00
CA HIS A 36 3.98 15.91 12.01
C HIS A 36 4.22 14.54 11.35
N MET A 37 4.76 13.59 12.12
CA MET A 37 4.88 12.20 11.72
C MET A 37 4.71 11.25 12.91
N THR A 38 4.27 10.03 12.60
CA THR A 38 4.23 8.93 13.56
C THR A 38 5.62 8.33 13.74
N VAL A 39 6.06 8.22 14.98
CA VAL A 39 7.33 7.61 15.41
C VAL A 39 7.03 6.49 16.41
N ASN A 40 7.96 5.54 16.54
CA ASN A 40 7.86 4.44 17.49
C ASN A 40 8.93 4.60 18.57
N CYS A 41 8.55 4.42 19.83
CA CYS A 41 9.48 4.48 20.94
C CYS A 41 10.36 3.23 20.99
N TRP A 42 11.67 3.39 21.04
CA TRP A 42 12.63 2.29 21.17
C TRP A 42 12.41 1.45 22.44
N PHE A 43 12.05 2.09 23.56
CA PHE A 43 11.96 1.42 24.87
C PHE A 43 10.63 0.72 25.09
N CYS A 44 9.51 1.43 24.94
CA CYS A 44 8.18 0.86 25.21
C CYS A 44 7.46 0.34 23.95
N SER A 45 8.06 0.53 22.76
CA SER A 45 7.49 0.12 21.47
C SER A 45 6.12 0.74 21.15
N GLN A 46 5.71 1.81 21.85
CA GLN A 46 4.47 2.54 21.57
C GLN A 46 4.67 3.57 20.46
N ASN A 47 3.67 3.71 19.60
CA ASN A 47 3.65 4.76 18.59
C ASN A 47 3.17 6.08 19.19
N THR A 48 3.79 7.18 18.80
CA THR A 48 3.31 8.53 19.10
C THR A 48 3.46 9.43 17.88
N VAL A 49 2.90 10.64 17.93
CA VAL A 49 2.99 11.64 16.87
C VAL A 49 3.85 12.79 17.36
N VAL A 50 4.87 13.16 16.59
CA VAL A 50 5.78 14.26 16.90
C VAL A 50 5.90 15.21 15.71
N PRO A 51 6.29 16.48 15.93
CA PRO A 51 6.69 17.37 14.84
C PRO A 51 7.77 16.73 13.98
N TYR A 52 7.73 16.91 12.67
CA TYR A 52 8.64 16.21 11.73
C TYR A 52 10.14 16.51 11.99
N GLY A 53 10.44 17.73 12.45
CA GLY A 53 11.79 18.11 12.89
C GLY A 53 12.28 17.30 14.09
N ASN A 54 11.35 16.85 14.94
CA ASN A 54 11.65 16.18 16.21
C ASN A 54 11.62 14.65 16.10
N ARG A 55 11.58 14.09 14.89
CA ARG A 55 11.47 12.63 14.67
C ARG A 55 12.58 11.79 15.31
N ASN A 56 13.73 12.42 15.58
CA ASN A 56 14.89 11.81 16.25
C ASN A 56 15.33 12.64 17.47
N CYS A 57 14.43 13.39 18.11
CA CYS A 57 14.71 14.08 19.37
C CYS A 57 13.42 14.36 20.13
N TRP A 58 12.93 13.36 20.86
CA TRP A 58 11.65 13.46 21.57
C TRP A 58 11.63 12.56 22.80
N ASP A 59 10.93 12.99 23.85
CA ASP A 59 10.67 12.17 25.04
C ASP A 59 9.35 11.42 24.87
N CYS A 60 9.33 10.14 25.22
CA CYS A 60 8.14 9.32 25.03
C CYS A 60 7.06 9.70 26.06
N PRO A 61 5.82 10.03 25.65
CA PRO A 61 4.76 10.38 26.59
C PRO A 61 4.25 9.20 27.44
N ASN A 62 4.66 7.96 27.11
CA ASN A 62 4.20 6.75 27.81
C ASN A 62 5.21 6.22 28.84
N CYS A 63 6.52 6.31 28.54
CA CYS A 63 7.56 5.80 29.44
C CYS A 63 8.63 6.84 29.79
N GLU A 64 8.45 8.08 29.34
CA GLU A 64 9.30 9.24 29.67
C GLU A 64 10.76 9.09 29.23
N GLN A 65 11.08 8.06 28.44
CA GLN A 65 12.42 7.84 27.92
C GLN A 65 12.67 8.67 26.66
N TYR A 66 13.87 9.26 26.59
CA TYR A 66 14.33 10.03 25.45
C TYR A 66 14.62 9.14 24.23
N ASN A 67 14.13 9.55 23.06
CA ASN A 67 14.30 8.88 21.77
C ASN A 67 15.02 9.83 20.81
N GLY A 68 16.34 9.65 20.71
CA GLY A 68 17.20 10.39 19.80
C GLY A 68 18.58 9.77 19.75
N PHE A 69 18.94 9.20 18.60
CA PHE A 69 20.16 8.41 18.43
C PHE A 69 21.01 8.90 17.27
N GLN A 70 22.33 8.77 17.40
CA GLN A 70 23.30 8.92 16.33
C GLN A 70 23.37 7.63 15.49
N GLU A 71 24.07 7.66 14.36
CA GLU A 71 24.19 6.49 13.47
C GLU A 71 24.93 5.32 14.13
N ASN A 72 25.82 5.59 15.09
CA ASN A 72 26.53 4.59 15.89
C ASN A 72 25.67 3.98 17.02
N GLY A 73 24.45 4.47 17.24
CA GLY A 73 23.55 4.00 18.29
C GLY A 73 23.63 4.78 19.61
N ASP A 74 24.58 5.70 19.78
CA ASP A 74 24.65 6.56 20.96
C ASP A 74 23.53 7.61 20.99
N TYR A 75 23.27 8.19 22.15
CA TYR A 75 22.38 9.34 22.23
C TYR A 75 22.93 10.53 21.46
N ASN A 76 22.06 11.25 20.77
CA ASN A 76 22.41 12.50 20.07
C ASN A 76 22.44 13.73 20.98
N LYS A 77 22.26 13.53 22.28
CA LYS A 77 22.47 14.53 23.34
C LYS A 77 23.09 13.84 24.56
N PRO A 78 23.88 14.55 25.37
CA PRO A 78 24.31 14.02 26.66
C PRO A 78 23.09 13.79 27.56
N ILE A 79 23.09 12.67 28.30
CA ILE A 79 22.09 12.36 29.32
C ILE A 79 22.80 12.36 30.69
N PRO A 80 22.84 13.49 31.42
CA PRO A 80 23.58 13.61 32.68
C PRO A 80 23.21 12.56 33.73
N ALA A 81 21.94 12.15 33.75
CA ALA A 81 21.43 11.09 34.63
C ALA A 81 22.13 9.73 34.45
N GLN A 82 22.73 9.46 33.28
CA GLN A 82 23.53 8.25 33.06
C GLN A 82 24.87 8.26 33.80
N HIS A 83 25.42 9.43 34.11
CA HIS A 83 26.73 9.56 34.75
C HIS A 83 26.65 9.98 36.22
N SER A 84 25.47 10.38 36.68
CA SER A 84 25.26 10.97 38.00
C SER A 84 23.99 10.43 38.61
N GLU A 85 24.15 9.52 39.57
CA GLU A 85 23.04 8.81 40.21
C GLU A 85 22.03 9.76 40.86
N HIS A 86 22.50 10.85 41.46
CA HIS A 86 21.65 11.86 42.11
C HIS A 86 20.71 12.61 41.14
N LEU A 87 20.94 12.52 39.82
CA LEU A 87 20.08 13.08 38.78
C LEU A 87 19.02 12.08 38.29
N ASN A 88 19.10 10.82 38.71
CA ASN A 88 18.02 9.88 38.47
C ASN A 88 16.84 10.28 39.35
N HIS A 89 15.69 10.52 38.72
CA HIS A 89 14.45 10.70 39.46
C HIS A 89 14.16 9.41 40.24
N LEU A 90 13.87 9.52 41.54
CA LEU A 90 13.29 8.39 42.27
C LEU A 90 11.98 8.05 41.57
N VAL A 91 11.88 6.82 41.07
CA VAL A 91 10.62 6.30 40.52
C VAL A 91 9.64 6.17 41.69
N SER A 92 8.92 7.26 42.03
CA SER A 92 7.63 7.12 42.70
C SER A 92 6.72 6.44 41.70
N GLY A 93 6.62 5.12 41.81
CA GLY A 93 5.84 4.28 40.90
C GLY A 93 4.46 4.88 40.68
N GLY A 94 4.26 5.46 39.50
CA GLY A 94 2.96 5.93 39.03
C GLY A 94 2.00 4.75 39.02
N SER A 95 1.07 4.77 39.97
CA SER A 95 -0.01 3.82 40.13
C SER A 95 -0.98 3.94 38.96
N THR A 96 -0.67 3.30 37.83
CA THR A 96 -1.68 2.86 36.88
C THR A 96 -1.14 1.62 36.16
N LEU A 97 -1.77 0.46 36.43
CA LEU A 97 -1.69 -0.78 35.66
C LEU A 97 -0.60 -1.81 36.03
N ALA A 98 -0.25 -1.94 37.32
CA ALA A 98 0.55 -3.08 37.80
C ALA A 98 0.25 -3.45 39.26
N GLU A 99 -0.96 -3.95 39.53
CA GLU A 99 -1.21 -4.83 40.68
C GLU A 99 -1.12 -6.30 40.25
N ALA A 100 -0.25 -6.58 39.26
CA ALA A 100 0.19 -7.93 38.94
C ALA A 100 1.55 -8.13 39.60
N THR A 101 1.50 -8.55 40.87
CA THR A 101 2.59 -9.18 41.63
C THR A 101 3.78 -8.26 41.89
N LYS A 102 3.98 -7.90 43.17
CA LYS A 102 5.22 -7.30 43.70
C LYS A 102 6.43 -7.79 42.88
N PRO A 103 7.28 -6.90 42.33
CA PRO A 103 8.50 -7.35 41.69
C PRO A 103 9.22 -8.23 42.72
N GLN A 104 9.48 -9.49 42.36
CA GLN A 104 10.24 -10.36 43.22
C GLN A 104 11.51 -9.61 43.57
N GLN A 105 11.65 -9.29 44.85
CA GLN A 105 12.86 -8.77 45.47
C GLN A 105 14.05 -9.44 44.77
N TRP A 106 14.90 -8.64 44.11
CA TRP A 106 16.02 -9.16 43.34
C TRP A 106 16.74 -10.21 44.19
N VAL A 107 16.68 -11.46 43.74
CA VAL A 107 17.24 -12.57 44.50
C VAL A 107 18.75 -12.38 44.40
N ASN A 108 19.32 -11.81 45.46
CA ASN A 108 20.75 -11.61 45.58
C ASN A 108 21.43 -12.98 45.45
N CYS A 109 22.53 -13.11 44.69
CA CYS A 109 23.28 -14.36 44.59
C CYS A 109 23.64 -14.96 45.96
N GLY A 110 23.71 -14.14 47.02
CA GLY A 110 23.90 -14.58 48.40
C GLY A 110 22.80 -15.49 48.98
N THR A 111 21.59 -15.53 48.39
CA THR A 111 20.52 -16.44 48.83
C THR A 111 20.43 -17.74 48.03
N LEU A 112 21.03 -17.79 46.83
CA LEU A 112 21.03 -18.98 45.95
C LEU A 112 22.33 -19.79 46.05
N LEU A 113 23.44 -19.14 46.37
CA LEU A 113 24.78 -19.73 46.36
C LEU A 113 25.29 -19.99 47.77
N CYS A 114 26.08 -21.06 47.93
CA CYS A 114 26.86 -21.23 49.15
C CYS A 114 27.89 -20.10 49.28
N LYS A 115 28.32 -19.79 50.51
CA LYS A 115 29.25 -18.69 50.81
C LYS A 115 30.52 -18.71 49.94
N LYS A 116 31.09 -19.90 49.72
CA LYS A 116 32.28 -20.08 48.86
C LYS A 116 31.99 -19.68 47.41
N CYS A 117 30.89 -20.20 46.84
CA CYS A 117 30.52 -19.87 45.46
C CYS A 117 30.16 -18.40 45.29
N ASN A 118 29.48 -17.79 46.27
CA ASN A 118 29.16 -16.36 46.25
C ASN A 118 30.43 -15.47 46.26
N ASN A 119 31.42 -15.83 47.08
CA ASN A 119 32.71 -15.13 47.13
C ASN A 119 33.51 -15.34 45.83
N ASN A 120 33.46 -16.55 45.25
CA ASN A 120 34.07 -16.85 43.95
C ASN A 120 33.47 -15.98 42.83
N GLN A 121 32.14 -15.85 42.77
CA GLN A 121 31.48 -14.98 41.79
C GLN A 121 31.89 -13.51 41.95
N SER A 122 31.98 -13.03 43.20
CA SER A 122 32.47 -11.66 43.48
C SER A 122 33.93 -11.46 43.03
N THR A 123 34.76 -12.48 43.22
CA THR A 123 36.18 -12.45 42.81
C THR A 123 36.32 -12.46 41.29
N LYS A 124 35.54 -13.31 40.61
CA LYS A 124 35.49 -13.39 39.15
C LYS A 124 35.08 -12.05 38.52
N ILE A 125 34.06 -11.38 39.06
CA ILE A 125 33.64 -10.04 38.59
C ILE A 125 34.76 -9.02 38.77
N LYS A 126 35.42 -9.01 39.94
CA LYS A 126 36.55 -8.09 40.19
C LYS A 126 37.71 -8.32 39.21
N GLN A 127 38.04 -9.58 38.94
CA GLN A 127 39.11 -9.94 38.02
C GLN A 127 38.79 -9.63 36.56
N LEU A 128 37.53 -9.78 36.14
CA LEU A 128 37.06 -9.34 34.81
C LEU A 128 37.10 -7.82 34.68
N ALA A 129 36.66 -7.09 35.70
CA ALA A 129 36.68 -5.63 35.69
C ALA A 129 38.11 -5.04 35.69
N SER A 130 39.09 -5.78 36.21
CA SER A 130 40.49 -5.39 36.21
C SER A 130 41.28 -5.94 35.01
N PHE A 131 40.61 -6.53 34.01
CA PHE A 131 41.28 -7.03 32.82
C PHE A 131 41.89 -5.88 32.02
N LEU A 132 43.13 -6.07 31.57
CA LEU A 132 43.82 -5.17 30.66
C LEU A 132 44.37 -6.02 29.50
N PRO A 133 44.01 -5.73 28.23
CA PRO A 133 44.55 -6.45 27.09
C PRO A 133 46.05 -6.22 26.96
N ARG A 134 46.76 -7.21 26.40
CA ARG A 134 48.17 -7.08 26.04
C ARG A 134 48.31 -6.36 24.71
N GLU A 135 47.45 -6.70 23.75
CA GLU A 135 47.34 -6.06 22.45
C GLU A 135 45.89 -5.56 22.26
N GLU A 136 45.69 -4.25 22.13
CA GLU A 136 44.34 -3.65 21.98
C GLU A 136 43.59 -4.22 20.76
N GLU A 137 44.32 -4.53 19.67
CA GLU A 137 43.76 -5.11 18.44
C GLU A 137 43.22 -6.54 18.65
N ARG A 138 43.65 -7.24 19.70
CA ARG A 138 43.19 -8.59 20.06
C ARG A 138 42.33 -8.62 21.31
N TYR A 139 41.82 -7.46 21.74
CA TYR A 139 41.01 -7.34 22.95
C TYR A 139 39.92 -8.41 23.04
N ASP A 140 39.14 -8.59 21.95
CA ASP A 140 38.03 -9.53 21.89
C ASP A 140 38.46 -11.00 22.06
N GLU A 141 39.59 -11.40 21.50
CA GLU A 141 40.12 -12.75 21.65
C GLU A 141 40.68 -12.97 23.07
N GLU A 142 41.46 -12.01 23.56
CA GLU A 142 42.10 -12.10 24.86
C GLU A 142 41.09 -12.10 26.02
N ILE A 143 40.04 -11.26 25.93
CA ILE A 143 39.00 -11.21 26.96
C ILE A 143 38.20 -12.50 27.01
N GLU A 144 37.93 -13.15 25.87
CA GLU A 144 37.20 -14.42 25.85
C GLU A 144 38.03 -15.57 26.43
N VAL A 145 39.32 -15.66 26.11
CA VAL A 145 40.23 -16.64 26.73
C VAL A 145 40.30 -16.41 28.24
N TYR A 146 40.42 -15.16 28.68
CA TYR A 146 40.48 -14.82 30.09
C TYR A 146 39.16 -15.11 30.81
N LYS A 147 37.99 -14.79 30.23
CA LYS A 147 36.67 -15.17 30.74
C LYS A 147 36.57 -16.69 30.92
N HIS A 148 36.98 -17.47 29.92
CA HIS A 148 36.95 -18.93 29.99
C HIS A 148 37.82 -19.47 31.14
N HIS A 149 39.04 -18.93 31.28
CA HIS A 149 39.92 -19.28 32.39
C HIS A 149 39.26 -18.99 33.76
N LEU A 150 38.65 -17.82 33.92
CA LEU A 150 37.96 -17.45 35.16
C LEU A 150 36.73 -18.31 35.45
N GLU A 151 35.97 -18.73 34.42
CA GLU A 151 34.87 -19.69 34.55
C GLU A 151 35.37 -21.03 35.11
N GLN A 152 36.51 -21.53 34.62
CA GLN A 152 37.07 -22.80 35.08
C GLN A 152 37.63 -22.72 36.51
N MET A 153 38.38 -21.64 36.81
CA MET A 153 38.97 -21.45 38.14
C MET A 153 37.92 -21.21 39.23
N TYR A 154 36.92 -20.38 38.96
CA TYR A 154 35.88 -19.98 39.91
C TYR A 154 34.55 -20.71 39.69
N LYS A 155 34.61 -21.95 39.20
CA LYS A 155 33.44 -22.78 38.96
C LYS A 155 32.55 -22.94 40.20
N LEU A 156 31.26 -23.03 39.94
CA LEU A 156 30.27 -23.31 40.96
C LEU A 156 30.33 -24.77 41.39
N CYS A 157 30.00 -25.04 42.65
CA CYS A 157 29.76 -26.42 43.07
C CYS A 157 28.46 -26.94 42.43
N ARG A 158 28.36 -28.26 42.22
CA ARG A 158 27.20 -28.90 41.56
C ARG A 158 25.85 -28.45 42.15
N PRO A 159 25.65 -28.40 43.49
CA PRO A 159 24.37 -27.93 44.04
C PRO A 159 24.03 -26.49 43.68
N CYS A 160 25.01 -25.58 43.70
CA CYS A 160 24.80 -24.17 43.35
C CYS A 160 24.52 -24.00 41.85
N GLN A 161 25.19 -24.79 41.00
CA GLN A 161 24.93 -24.81 39.56
C GLN A 161 23.47 -25.21 39.28
N THR A 162 23.01 -26.32 39.85
CA THR A 162 21.63 -26.79 39.68
C THR A 162 20.61 -25.78 40.20
N ALA A 163 20.91 -25.11 41.32
CA ALA A 163 20.05 -24.08 41.90
C ALA A 163 19.91 -22.88 40.95
N ILE A 164 21.02 -22.38 40.39
CA ILE A 164 21.00 -21.30 39.39
C ILE A 164 20.22 -21.73 38.14
N ASP A 165 20.51 -22.90 37.57
CA ASP A 165 19.87 -23.36 36.34
C ASP A 165 18.36 -23.48 36.52
N SER A 166 17.92 -24.00 37.67
CA SER A 166 16.51 -24.10 38.04
C SER A 166 15.87 -22.72 38.20
N TYR A 167 16.57 -21.78 38.82
CA TYR A 167 16.10 -20.41 39.02
C TYR A 167 16.00 -19.63 37.70
N ILE A 168 17.01 -19.70 36.84
CA ILE A 168 17.00 -19.10 35.49
C ILE A 168 15.87 -19.69 34.66
N LYS A 169 15.68 -21.02 34.70
CA LYS A 169 14.58 -21.69 33.99
C LYS A 169 13.23 -21.19 34.48
N TYR A 170 13.07 -21.02 35.80
CA TYR A 170 11.86 -20.44 36.39
C TYR A 170 11.64 -18.99 35.92
N GLN A 171 12.64 -18.12 36.04
CA GLN A 171 12.54 -16.72 35.59
C GLN A 171 12.22 -16.62 34.10
N ASN A 172 12.88 -17.42 33.25
CA ASN A 172 12.62 -17.45 31.81
C ASN A 172 11.18 -17.86 31.50
N ARG A 173 10.60 -18.80 32.26
CA ARG A 173 9.19 -19.17 32.12
C ARG A 173 8.27 -18.01 32.48
N GLN A 174 8.56 -17.30 33.57
CA GLN A 174 7.77 -16.13 34.00
C GLN A 174 7.86 -14.99 32.99
N LEU A 175 9.06 -14.65 32.51
CA LEU A 175 9.27 -13.63 31.49
C LEU A 175 8.55 -13.95 30.17
N ARG A 176 8.62 -15.21 29.72
CA ARG A 176 7.87 -15.65 28.53
C ARG A 176 6.37 -15.48 28.70
N ALA A 177 5.82 -15.80 29.86
CA ALA A 177 4.39 -15.61 30.15
C ALA A 177 4.00 -14.12 30.09
N ILE A 178 4.80 -13.23 30.67
CA ILE A 178 4.59 -11.78 30.63
C ILE A 178 4.68 -11.26 29.18
N MET A 179 5.71 -11.64 28.44
CA MET A 179 5.89 -11.24 27.03
C MET A 179 4.71 -11.67 26.16
N LEU A 180 4.22 -12.90 26.33
CA LEU A 180 3.05 -13.41 25.63
C LEU A 180 1.81 -12.59 25.98
N ASN A 181 1.58 -12.30 27.26
CA ASN A 181 0.45 -11.48 27.70
C ASN A 181 0.50 -10.06 27.11
N GLN A 182 1.69 -9.45 27.06
CA GLN A 182 1.89 -8.15 26.40
C GLN A 182 1.63 -8.22 24.89
N GLN A 183 1.99 -9.32 24.22
CA GLN A 183 1.67 -9.52 22.80
C GLN A 183 0.15 -9.66 22.59
N PHE A 184 -0.55 -10.39 23.46
CA PHE A 184 -2.01 -10.48 23.40
C PHE A 184 -2.68 -9.13 23.64
N LYS A 185 -2.26 -8.39 24.67
CA LYS A 185 -2.77 -7.04 24.95
C LYS A 185 -2.51 -6.07 23.80
N ARG A 186 -1.33 -6.13 23.15
CA ARG A 186 -1.04 -5.35 21.94
C ARG A 186 -1.97 -5.72 20.79
N ARG A 187 -2.20 -7.00 20.53
CA ARG A 187 -3.14 -7.45 19.49
C ARG A 187 -4.57 -6.97 19.76
N GLU A 188 -5.00 -6.97 21.02
CA GLU A 188 -6.33 -6.49 21.38
C GLU A 188 -6.45 -4.97 21.22
N LEU A 189 -5.41 -4.20 21.57
CA LEU A 189 -5.34 -2.76 21.31
C LEU A 189 -5.30 -2.44 19.80
N ASP A 190 -4.57 -3.22 19.01
CA ASP A 190 -4.56 -3.09 17.56
C ASP A 190 -5.93 -3.43 16.97
N LYS A 191 -6.61 -4.44 17.51
CA LYS A 191 -7.97 -4.84 17.10
C LYS A 191 -8.99 -3.77 17.48
N SER A 192 -8.93 -3.20 18.68
CA SER A 192 -9.82 -2.12 19.11
C SER A 192 -9.53 -0.80 18.38
N TYR A 193 -8.26 -0.51 18.05
CA TYR A 193 -7.89 0.57 17.14
C TYR A 193 -8.43 0.32 15.74
N MET A 194 -8.29 -0.89 15.18
CA MET A 194 -8.87 -1.24 13.88
C MET A 194 -10.40 -1.24 13.89
N GLN A 195 -11.04 -1.55 15.01
CA GLN A 195 -12.50 -1.61 15.16
C GLN A 195 -13.14 -0.23 15.39
N SER A 196 -12.46 0.65 16.13
CA SER A 196 -12.83 2.07 16.22
C SER A 196 -12.59 2.78 14.88
N ASN A 197 -11.53 2.39 14.17
CA ASN A 197 -11.23 2.90 12.84
C ASN A 197 -12.05 2.23 11.71
N SER A 198 -12.73 1.11 11.94
CA SER A 198 -13.71 0.56 10.99
C SER A 198 -15.09 1.22 11.13
N ASN A 199 -15.36 1.93 12.21
CA ASN A 199 -16.48 2.87 12.32
C ASN A 199 -16.16 4.29 11.79
N SER A 200 -14.88 4.68 11.66
CA SER A 200 -14.48 6.03 11.20
C SER A 200 -13.65 6.10 9.91
N SER A 201 -13.13 5.00 9.37
CA SER A 201 -12.36 5.00 8.12
C SER A 201 -12.30 3.62 7.45
N PHE A 202 -13.46 3.12 7.00
CA PHE A 202 -13.46 2.48 5.69
C PHE A 202 -13.02 3.60 4.73
N VAL A 203 -11.75 3.60 4.31
CA VAL A 203 -11.29 4.41 3.17
C VAL A 203 -12.02 3.85 1.95
N ARG A 204 -13.30 4.21 1.84
CA ARG A 204 -14.16 3.89 0.71
C ARG A 204 -13.43 4.58 -0.40
N ILE A 205 -12.94 3.81 -1.35
CA ILE A 205 -12.82 4.34 -2.70
C ILE A 205 -14.16 5.01 -2.93
N PRO A 206 -14.22 6.31 -3.24
CA PRO A 206 -15.51 6.93 -3.48
C PRO A 206 -16.18 6.05 -4.54
N ALA A 207 -17.34 5.47 -4.26
CA ALA A 207 -18.02 4.60 -5.22
C ALA A 207 -18.14 5.31 -6.58
N LYS A 208 -18.26 6.64 -6.52
CA LYS A 208 -18.15 7.61 -7.62
C LYS A 208 -16.86 7.47 -8.45
N VAL A 209 -15.68 7.33 -7.85
CA VAL A 209 -14.39 7.15 -8.56
C VAL A 209 -14.34 5.81 -9.28
N VAL A 210 -14.85 4.74 -8.65
CA VAL A 210 -14.91 3.41 -9.30
C VAL A 210 -15.87 3.45 -10.49
N LEU A 211 -17.05 4.05 -10.31
CA LEU A 211 -18.03 4.24 -11.36
C LEU A 211 -17.46 5.01 -12.55
N LEU A 212 -16.78 6.13 -12.31
CA LEU A 212 -16.17 6.94 -13.37
C LEU A 212 -15.08 6.17 -14.15
N ARG A 213 -14.28 5.33 -13.47
CA ARG A 213 -13.29 4.47 -14.15
C ARG A 213 -13.96 3.39 -14.99
N CYS A 214 -15.07 2.82 -14.53
CA CYS A 214 -15.87 1.88 -15.32
C CYS A 214 -16.49 2.55 -16.56
N LEU A 215 -17.02 3.78 -16.42
CA LEU A 215 -17.59 4.53 -17.55
C LEU A 215 -16.53 4.85 -18.61
N ALA A 216 -15.34 5.30 -18.20
CA ALA A 216 -14.22 5.50 -19.11
C ALA A 216 -13.86 4.17 -19.82
N PHE A 217 -13.73 3.07 -19.09
CA PHE A 217 -13.48 1.76 -19.71
C PHE A 217 -14.55 1.37 -20.75
N LEU A 218 -15.85 1.52 -20.43
CA LEU A 218 -16.94 1.22 -21.35
C LEU A 218 -16.91 2.07 -22.62
N SER A 219 -16.57 3.36 -22.52
CA SER A 219 -16.40 4.22 -23.69
C SER A 219 -15.26 3.75 -24.61
N CYS A 220 -14.18 3.22 -24.02
CA CYS A 220 -13.06 2.67 -24.77
C CYS A 220 -13.42 1.35 -25.47
N VAL A 221 -14.14 0.46 -24.76
CA VAL A 221 -14.67 -0.79 -25.34
C VAL A 221 -15.59 -0.48 -26.52
N PHE A 222 -16.46 0.53 -26.41
CA PHE A 222 -17.33 0.94 -27.51
C PHE A 222 -16.53 1.41 -28.74
N LEU A 223 -15.52 2.27 -28.55
CA LEU A 223 -14.66 2.73 -29.65
C LEU A 223 -13.93 1.57 -30.35
N VAL A 224 -13.42 0.61 -29.58
CA VAL A 224 -12.79 -0.61 -30.13
C VAL A 224 -13.81 -1.45 -30.90
N SER A 225 -15.04 -1.60 -30.38
CA SER A 225 -16.11 -2.31 -31.07
C SER A 225 -16.47 -1.65 -32.39
N VAL A 226 -16.61 -0.32 -32.44
CA VAL A 226 -16.89 0.41 -33.68
C VAL A 226 -15.73 0.27 -34.67
N ALA A 227 -14.49 0.32 -34.22
CA ALA A 227 -13.31 0.14 -35.08
C ALA A 227 -13.19 -1.29 -35.65
N LEU A 228 -13.55 -2.33 -34.88
CA LEU A 228 -13.50 -3.73 -35.31
C LEU A 228 -14.71 -4.13 -36.18
N LEU A 229 -15.89 -3.57 -35.89
CA LEU A 229 -17.16 -3.94 -36.51
C LEU A 229 -17.61 -2.95 -37.59
N GLY A 230 -16.79 -1.95 -37.94
CA GLY A 230 -17.10 -0.75 -38.73
C GLY A 230 -17.79 -0.91 -40.09
N THR A 231 -18.16 -2.13 -40.50
CA THR A 231 -18.94 -2.42 -41.72
C THR A 231 -20.05 -3.46 -41.53
N ARG A 232 -20.17 -4.11 -40.36
CA ARG A 232 -21.22 -5.09 -40.05
C ARG A 232 -22.19 -4.49 -39.06
N ASP A 233 -23.41 -4.21 -39.49
CA ASP A 233 -24.49 -3.83 -38.58
C ASP A 233 -24.90 -5.04 -37.74
N LEU A 234 -24.37 -5.12 -36.52
CA LEU A 234 -24.68 -6.13 -35.49
C LEU A 234 -26.19 -6.36 -35.32
N PHE A 235 -26.96 -5.29 -35.46
CA PHE A 235 -28.40 -5.29 -35.27
C PHE A 235 -29.19 -5.52 -36.56
N SER A 236 -28.64 -5.20 -37.76
CA SER A 236 -29.36 -5.46 -39.01
C SER A 236 -29.43 -6.95 -39.35
N VAL A 237 -28.43 -7.75 -38.95
CA VAL A 237 -28.45 -9.22 -39.13
C VAL A 237 -29.55 -9.85 -38.29
N SER A 238 -29.75 -9.35 -37.05
CA SER A 238 -30.82 -9.84 -36.17
C SER A 238 -32.21 -9.44 -36.65
N ILE A 239 -32.40 -8.21 -37.12
CA ILE A 239 -33.70 -7.75 -37.63
C ILE A 239 -34.11 -8.56 -38.87
N LYS A 240 -33.17 -8.81 -39.81
CA LYS A 240 -33.42 -9.64 -41.00
C LYS A 240 -33.77 -11.09 -40.63
N ASN A 241 -33.10 -11.67 -39.64
CA ASN A 241 -33.39 -13.02 -39.17
C ASN A 241 -34.75 -13.12 -38.45
N SER A 242 -35.13 -12.09 -37.66
CA SER A 242 -36.44 -12.04 -37.00
C SER A 242 -37.59 -11.90 -38.01
N THR A 243 -37.40 -11.14 -39.09
CA THR A 243 -38.38 -11.03 -40.19
C THR A 243 -38.41 -12.26 -41.09
N ASN A 244 -37.32 -13.01 -41.22
CA ASN A 244 -37.31 -14.27 -41.96
C ASN A 244 -38.00 -15.38 -41.15
N LEU A 245 -37.86 -15.40 -39.82
CA LEU A 245 -38.53 -16.38 -38.95
C LEU A 245 -40.07 -16.23 -38.95
N THR A 246 -40.58 -15.02 -39.20
CA THR A 246 -42.03 -14.78 -39.36
C THR A 246 -42.54 -15.10 -40.77
N ASN A 247 -41.69 -15.02 -41.80
CA ASN A 247 -42.05 -15.33 -43.19
C ASN A 247 -41.83 -16.80 -43.59
N GLU A 248 -40.96 -17.54 -42.88
CA GLU A 248 -40.71 -18.98 -43.12
C GLU A 248 -41.79 -19.92 -42.57
N ALA A 249 -42.86 -19.41 -41.97
CA ALA A 249 -44.02 -20.23 -41.63
C ALA A 249 -44.86 -20.64 -42.86
N ARG A 250 -44.50 -20.23 -44.09
CA ARG A 250 -45.32 -20.52 -45.29
C ARG A 250 -44.75 -21.45 -46.34
N ASN A 251 -43.45 -21.77 -46.41
CA ASN A 251 -42.96 -22.71 -47.42
C ASN A 251 -41.93 -23.69 -46.86
N LYS A 252 -42.32 -24.96 -46.73
CA LYS A 252 -41.39 -26.09 -46.59
C LYS A 252 -40.59 -26.25 -47.89
N SER A 253 -39.27 -26.25 -47.81
CA SER A 253 -38.40 -27.35 -48.24
C SER A 253 -36.92 -26.96 -48.14
N GLN A 254 -36.12 -27.97 -47.79
CA GLN A 254 -34.68 -28.12 -48.03
C GLN A 254 -33.73 -27.74 -46.89
N ALA A 255 -33.08 -28.79 -46.37
CA ALA A 255 -32.04 -28.77 -45.36
C ALA A 255 -30.76 -28.12 -45.90
N GLY A 256 -30.25 -27.15 -45.15
CA GLY A 256 -28.92 -26.58 -45.28
C GLY A 256 -28.36 -26.30 -43.90
N ASP A 257 -27.12 -26.71 -43.68
CA ASP A 257 -26.35 -26.70 -42.43
C ASP A 257 -26.42 -25.35 -41.70
N ALA A 258 -27.26 -25.25 -40.67
CA ALA A 258 -27.38 -24.08 -39.82
C ALA A 258 -26.20 -24.05 -38.83
N GLY A 259 -25.12 -23.39 -39.25
CA GLY A 259 -23.96 -23.10 -38.41
C GLY A 259 -24.37 -22.56 -37.03
N ARG A 260 -23.71 -23.07 -35.99
CA ARG A 260 -23.97 -22.75 -34.59
C ARG A 260 -24.02 -21.22 -34.39
N PRO A 261 -25.12 -20.65 -33.86
CA PRO A 261 -25.23 -19.20 -33.71
C PRO A 261 -24.14 -18.68 -32.77
N SER A 262 -23.55 -17.56 -33.16
CA SER A 262 -22.46 -16.91 -32.43
C SER A 262 -22.96 -16.50 -31.03
N LEU A 263 -22.03 -16.38 -30.06
CA LEU A 263 -22.35 -15.98 -28.68
C LEU A 263 -23.13 -14.65 -28.63
N ILE A 264 -22.90 -13.79 -29.60
CA ILE A 264 -23.54 -12.49 -29.77
C ILE A 264 -25.03 -12.66 -30.15
N GLU A 265 -25.34 -13.54 -31.11
CA GLU A 265 -26.73 -13.82 -31.52
C GLU A 265 -27.56 -14.42 -30.38
N LYS A 266 -26.94 -15.25 -29.54
CA LYS A 266 -27.60 -15.80 -28.33
C LYS A 266 -27.90 -14.73 -27.29
N VAL A 267 -27.04 -13.73 -27.14
CA VAL A 267 -27.25 -12.64 -26.17
C VAL A 267 -28.30 -11.66 -26.70
N ILE A 268 -28.26 -11.34 -28.00
CA ILE A 268 -29.24 -10.45 -28.64
C ILE A 268 -30.65 -11.05 -28.59
N GLY A 269 -30.79 -12.37 -28.81
CA GLY A 269 -32.09 -13.05 -28.78
C GLY A 269 -32.76 -13.12 -27.40
N VAL A 270 -32.06 -12.75 -26.33
CA VAL A 270 -32.60 -12.73 -24.95
C VAL A 270 -33.09 -11.33 -24.54
N LEU A 271 -32.79 -10.29 -25.31
CA LEU A 271 -33.14 -8.90 -24.97
C LEU A 271 -34.56 -8.52 -25.44
N PRO A 272 -35.35 -7.80 -24.61
CA PRO A 272 -36.64 -7.24 -25.03
C PRO A 272 -36.52 -6.32 -26.25
N GLU A 273 -37.50 -6.34 -27.16
CA GLU A 273 -37.50 -5.54 -28.40
C GLU A 273 -37.27 -4.04 -28.17
N ARG A 274 -37.91 -3.46 -27.14
CA ARG A 274 -37.69 -2.06 -26.74
C ARG A 274 -36.25 -1.73 -26.31
N THR A 275 -35.55 -2.71 -25.73
CA THR A 275 -34.13 -2.53 -25.35
C THR A 275 -33.23 -2.65 -26.56
N LEU A 276 -33.61 -3.45 -27.55
CA LEU A 276 -32.87 -3.61 -28.80
C LEU A 276 -32.93 -2.34 -29.66
N GLU A 277 -34.10 -1.71 -29.75
CA GLU A 277 -34.31 -0.44 -30.45
C GLU A 277 -33.44 0.67 -29.85
N ASN A 278 -33.50 0.86 -28.53
CA ASN A 278 -32.69 1.86 -27.82
C ASN A 278 -31.18 1.60 -27.97
N LEU A 279 -30.75 0.33 -27.97
CA LEU A 279 -29.35 -0.04 -28.16
C LEU A 279 -28.89 0.22 -29.60
N ASN A 280 -29.76 -0.01 -30.58
CA ASN A 280 -29.49 0.28 -31.98
C ASN A 280 -29.34 1.79 -32.20
N GLU A 281 -30.26 2.60 -31.67
CA GLU A 281 -30.17 4.05 -31.70
C GLU A 281 -28.88 4.57 -31.03
N ALA A 282 -28.55 4.05 -29.84
CA ALA A 282 -27.32 4.40 -29.15
C ALA A 282 -26.05 3.98 -29.90
N TRP A 283 -26.08 2.84 -30.60
CA TRP A 283 -24.99 2.36 -31.44
C TRP A 283 -24.74 3.27 -32.63
N HIS A 284 -25.80 3.68 -33.34
CA HIS A 284 -25.72 4.64 -34.44
C HIS A 284 -25.22 6.01 -33.96
N PHE A 285 -25.81 6.53 -32.87
CA PHE A 285 -25.39 7.79 -32.28
C PHE A 285 -23.91 7.81 -31.88
N GLY A 286 -23.42 6.72 -31.26
CA GLY A 286 -22.02 6.60 -30.86
C GLY A 286 -21.07 6.39 -32.05
N ARG A 287 -21.50 5.69 -33.11
CA ARG A 287 -20.74 5.52 -34.35
C ARG A 287 -20.54 6.85 -35.07
N ASP A 288 -21.56 7.72 -35.06
CA ASP A 288 -21.51 9.03 -35.72
C ASP A 288 -20.69 10.05 -34.90
N ASN A 289 -20.60 9.87 -33.57
CA ASN A 289 -19.97 10.81 -32.65
C ASN A 289 -18.72 10.24 -31.92
N GLN A 290 -17.83 9.56 -32.64
CA GLN A 290 -16.63 8.93 -32.06
C GLN A 290 -15.69 9.92 -31.35
N ILE A 291 -15.53 11.13 -31.91
CA ILE A 291 -14.72 12.20 -31.30
C ILE A 291 -15.31 12.64 -29.96
N GLY A 292 -16.63 12.83 -29.91
CA GLY A 292 -17.34 13.18 -28.68
C GLY A 292 -17.17 12.12 -27.59
N LEU A 293 -17.23 10.85 -27.98
CA LEU A 293 -17.01 9.73 -27.05
C LEU A 293 -15.56 9.66 -26.55
N ALA A 294 -14.58 9.95 -27.40
CA ALA A 294 -13.17 10.01 -27.01
C ALA A 294 -12.89 11.14 -25.99
N VAL A 295 -13.46 12.32 -26.22
CA VAL A 295 -13.35 13.46 -25.30
C VAL A 295 -14.07 13.18 -23.97
N LEU A 296 -15.24 12.53 -24.01
CA LEU A 296 -15.97 12.14 -22.80
C LEU A 296 -15.19 11.13 -21.95
N GLY A 297 -14.54 10.15 -22.59
CA GLY A 297 -13.65 9.19 -21.94
C GLY A 297 -12.45 9.88 -21.25
N LEU A 298 -11.86 10.88 -21.91
CA LEU A 298 -10.78 11.69 -21.31
C LEU A 298 -11.27 12.49 -20.10
N LEU A 299 -12.39 13.19 -20.21
CA LEU A 299 -12.95 14.02 -19.14
C LEU A 299 -13.33 13.18 -17.91
N THR A 300 -13.96 12.02 -18.13
CA THR A 300 -14.32 11.10 -17.04
C THR A 300 -13.07 10.54 -16.34
N CYS A 301 -12.00 10.27 -17.08
CA CYS A 301 -10.72 9.83 -16.51
C CYS A 301 -10.08 10.92 -15.65
N VAL A 302 -10.00 12.17 -16.15
CA VAL A 302 -9.44 13.31 -15.40
C VAL A 302 -10.28 13.63 -14.17
N PHE A 303 -11.61 13.60 -14.27
CA PHE A 303 -12.51 13.84 -13.14
C PHE A 303 -12.37 12.77 -12.06
N ALA A 304 -12.20 11.50 -12.46
CA ALA A 304 -11.90 10.41 -11.52
C ALA A 304 -10.57 10.62 -10.78
N MET A 305 -9.54 11.16 -11.44
CA MET A 305 -8.26 11.50 -10.80
C MET A 305 -8.40 12.64 -9.79
N ILE A 306 -9.14 13.69 -10.13
CA ILE A 306 -9.39 14.84 -9.24
C ILE A 306 -10.13 14.36 -7.98
N LEU A 307 -11.18 13.55 -8.13
CA LEU A 307 -11.96 13.00 -7.02
C LEU A 307 -11.20 11.97 -6.18
N ALA A 308 -10.28 11.20 -6.78
CA ALA A 308 -9.46 10.23 -6.05
C ALA A 308 -8.47 10.90 -5.09
N GLY A 309 -8.13 12.18 -5.32
CA GLY A 309 -7.22 12.96 -4.49
C GLY A 309 -5.76 12.48 -4.54
N ARG A 310 -4.86 13.25 -3.91
CA ARG A 310 -3.40 13.03 -3.95
C ARG A 310 -2.93 11.73 -3.29
N ILE A 311 -3.75 11.13 -2.44
CA ILE A 311 -3.37 9.98 -1.60
C ILE A 311 -3.53 8.65 -2.36
N ARG A 312 -4.24 8.63 -3.49
CA ARG A 312 -4.56 7.40 -4.23
C ARG A 312 -4.18 7.42 -5.72
N MET A 313 -3.50 8.46 -6.21
CA MET A 313 -3.02 8.55 -7.59
C MET A 313 -2.03 7.41 -7.87
N ARG A 314 -2.47 6.39 -8.61
CA ARG A 314 -1.59 5.31 -9.06
C ARG A 314 -0.94 5.75 -10.37
N ARG A 315 0.31 5.36 -10.61
CA ARG A 315 1.02 5.61 -11.89
C ARG A 315 0.19 5.13 -13.11
N VAL A 316 -0.62 4.10 -12.90
CA VAL A 316 -1.57 3.55 -13.87
C VAL A 316 -2.65 4.56 -14.29
N ASP A 317 -3.15 5.39 -13.37
CA ASP A 317 -4.21 6.36 -13.67
C ASP A 317 -3.70 7.50 -14.57
N ALA A 318 -2.44 7.95 -14.34
CA ALA A 318 -1.78 8.93 -15.19
C ALA A 318 -1.50 8.38 -16.60
N PHE A 319 -1.06 7.12 -16.69
CA PHE A 319 -0.85 6.45 -17.98
C PHE A 319 -2.15 6.29 -18.76
N ALA A 320 -3.26 5.96 -18.09
CA ALA A 320 -4.59 5.89 -18.71
C ALA A 320 -5.03 7.24 -19.29
N SER A 321 -4.85 8.34 -18.55
CA SER A 321 -5.19 9.68 -19.04
C SER A 321 -4.35 10.08 -20.25
N PHE A 322 -3.07 9.75 -20.27
CA PHE A 322 -2.19 10.00 -21.41
C PHE A 322 -2.68 9.24 -22.67
N LEU A 323 -3.06 7.97 -22.52
CA LEU A 323 -3.62 7.19 -23.63
C LEU A 323 -4.94 7.78 -24.14
N TRP A 324 -5.81 8.28 -23.26
CA TRP A 324 -7.02 9.00 -23.67
C TRP A 324 -6.74 10.27 -24.47
N VAL A 325 -5.69 11.02 -24.11
CA VAL A 325 -5.25 12.20 -24.88
C VAL A 325 -4.77 11.78 -26.28
N LEU A 326 -3.99 10.70 -26.38
CA LEU A 326 -3.54 10.18 -27.68
C LEU A 326 -4.71 9.71 -28.55
N VAL A 327 -5.67 8.98 -27.97
CA VAL A 327 -6.88 8.53 -28.68
C VAL A 327 -7.68 9.73 -29.18
N ALA A 328 -7.96 10.71 -28.31
CA ALA A 328 -8.68 11.92 -28.72
C ALA A 328 -7.92 12.70 -29.82
N GLY A 329 -6.60 12.80 -29.72
CA GLY A 329 -5.75 13.45 -30.72
C GLY A 329 -5.83 12.76 -32.09
N LEU A 330 -5.81 11.43 -32.13
CA LEU A 330 -5.92 10.66 -33.37
C LEU A 330 -7.28 10.85 -34.05
N TYR A 331 -8.38 10.78 -33.28
CA TYR A 331 -9.73 11.02 -33.80
C TYR A 331 -9.95 12.46 -34.28
N VAL A 332 -9.33 13.44 -33.63
CA VAL A 332 -9.36 14.85 -34.09
C VAL A 332 -8.50 15.03 -35.35
N SER A 333 -7.33 14.37 -35.43
CA SER A 333 -6.44 14.48 -36.60
C SER A 333 -7.06 13.93 -37.88
N GLU A 334 -7.89 12.89 -37.78
CA GLU A 334 -8.67 12.37 -38.90
C GLU A 334 -9.66 13.39 -39.44
N LEU A 335 -10.34 14.15 -38.56
CA LEU A 335 -11.34 15.14 -38.98
C LEU A 335 -10.71 16.38 -39.64
N TYR A 336 -9.51 16.78 -39.20
CA TYR A 336 -8.93 18.08 -39.54
C TYR A 336 -7.65 18.07 -40.38
N LEU A 337 -6.81 17.02 -40.31
CA LEU A 337 -5.46 17.05 -40.89
C LEU A 337 -5.28 16.17 -42.14
N LEU A 338 -6.05 15.10 -42.30
CA LEU A 338 -5.84 14.12 -43.37
C LEU A 338 -7.14 13.87 -44.12
N LYS A 339 -7.37 14.67 -45.16
CA LYS A 339 -8.50 14.51 -46.10
C LYS A 339 -8.37 13.25 -46.97
N ASP A 340 -7.15 12.73 -47.13
CA ASP A 340 -6.83 11.46 -47.77
C ASP A 340 -6.35 10.46 -46.71
N LEU A 341 -7.22 9.51 -46.36
CA LEU A 341 -7.05 8.60 -45.23
C LEU A 341 -5.96 7.55 -45.52
N PRO A 342 -4.80 7.58 -44.85
CA PRO A 342 -3.82 6.52 -44.98
C PRO A 342 -4.30 5.29 -44.20
N SER A 343 -4.29 4.11 -44.82
CA SER A 343 -4.74 2.84 -44.22
C SER A 343 -4.00 2.47 -42.91
N TRP A 344 -2.79 3.01 -42.70
CA TRP A 344 -2.04 2.82 -41.45
C TRP A 344 -2.67 3.54 -40.26
N MET A 345 -3.43 4.63 -40.50
CA MET A 345 -3.99 5.45 -39.42
C MET A 345 -5.12 4.74 -38.68
N ASP A 346 -5.92 3.94 -39.38
CA ASP A 346 -6.94 3.08 -38.75
C ASP A 346 -6.31 1.99 -37.89
N THR A 347 -5.17 1.44 -38.35
CA THR A 347 -4.40 0.45 -37.58
C THR A 347 -3.83 1.08 -36.30
N VAL A 348 -3.33 2.32 -36.37
CA VAL A 348 -2.82 3.07 -35.21
C VAL A 348 -3.95 3.46 -34.25
N LYS A 349 -5.12 3.91 -34.76
CA LYS A 349 -6.32 4.17 -33.95
C LYS A 349 -6.76 2.92 -33.20
N LEU A 350 -6.85 1.78 -33.88
CA LEU A 350 -7.22 0.51 -33.26
C LEU A 350 -6.19 0.07 -32.21
N GLY A 351 -4.90 0.18 -32.51
CA GLY A 351 -3.82 -0.19 -31.59
C GLY A 351 -3.82 0.67 -30.31
N THR A 352 -3.94 1.98 -30.46
CA THR A 352 -3.96 2.93 -29.32
C THR A 352 -5.24 2.84 -28.49
N THR A 353 -6.41 2.69 -29.12
CA THR A 353 -7.68 2.47 -28.41
C THR A 353 -7.70 1.13 -27.67
N SER A 354 -7.18 0.05 -28.27
CA SER A 354 -7.03 -1.26 -27.63
C SER A 354 -6.10 -1.19 -26.40
N LEU A 355 -4.96 -0.51 -26.52
CA LEU A 355 -4.04 -0.29 -25.39
C LEU A 355 -4.70 0.54 -24.27
N CYS A 356 -5.44 1.58 -24.63
CA CYS A 356 -6.22 2.40 -23.70
C CYS A 356 -7.27 1.56 -22.95
N CYS A 357 -7.90 0.60 -23.64
CA CYS A 357 -8.88 -0.32 -23.06
C CYS A 357 -8.24 -1.26 -22.02
N LEU A 358 -7.09 -1.87 -22.35
CA LEU A 358 -6.33 -2.74 -21.44
C LEU A 358 -5.89 -1.99 -20.17
N VAL A 359 -5.32 -0.80 -20.34
CA VAL A 359 -4.90 0.03 -19.20
C VAL A 359 -6.11 0.50 -18.38
N GLY A 360 -7.20 0.89 -19.03
CA GLY A 360 -8.47 1.22 -18.40
C GLY A 360 -9.00 0.09 -17.52
N LEU A 361 -8.97 -1.15 -18.02
CA LEU A 361 -9.37 -2.35 -17.27
C LEU A 361 -8.51 -2.55 -16.02
N THR A 362 -7.19 -2.45 -16.15
CA THR A 362 -6.29 -2.57 -14.99
C THR A 362 -6.53 -1.46 -13.96
N SER A 363 -6.80 -0.23 -14.41
CA SER A 363 -7.10 0.90 -13.54
C SER A 363 -8.41 0.71 -12.76
N ALA A 364 -9.42 0.09 -13.38
CA ALA A 364 -10.70 -0.23 -12.77
C ALA A 364 -10.59 -1.42 -11.81
N MET A 365 -9.94 -2.52 -12.23
CA MET A 365 -9.77 -3.72 -11.41
C MET A 365 -8.85 -3.50 -10.21
N ALA A 366 -7.80 -2.70 -10.36
CA ALA A 366 -6.87 -2.44 -9.28
C ALA A 366 -7.55 -1.71 -8.10
N THR A 367 -8.68 -1.02 -8.32
CA THR A 367 -9.45 -0.43 -7.22
C THR A 367 -9.98 -1.49 -6.25
N LYS A 368 -10.37 -2.68 -6.74
CA LYS A 368 -10.90 -3.78 -5.92
C LYS A 368 -9.87 -4.54 -5.10
N LYS A 369 -8.56 -4.36 -5.36
CA LYS A 369 -7.54 -4.98 -4.50
C LYS A 369 -7.57 -4.26 -3.15
N THR A 370 -8.29 -4.86 -2.21
CA THR A 370 -8.14 -4.60 -0.78
C THR A 370 -6.65 -4.48 -0.53
N ILE A 371 -6.23 -3.39 0.09
CA ILE A 371 -4.92 -3.30 0.71
C ILE A 371 -4.98 -4.31 1.85
N GLY A 372 -4.83 -5.59 1.50
CA GLY A 372 -4.51 -6.64 2.43
C GLY A 372 -3.24 -6.20 3.10
N GLN A 373 -3.32 -6.14 4.44
CA GLN A 373 -2.25 -5.79 5.35
C GLN A 373 -0.90 -6.07 4.71
N ARG A 374 -0.16 -5.01 4.42
CA ARG A 374 1.27 -5.11 4.18
C ARG A 374 1.81 -5.73 5.46
N ARG A 375 1.97 -7.07 5.46
CA ARG A 375 2.56 -7.81 6.58
C ARG A 375 3.82 -7.03 6.95
N GLN A 376 3.81 -6.40 8.13
CA GLN A 376 5.04 -5.94 8.72
C GLN A 376 5.91 -7.19 8.82
N ARG A 377 6.90 -7.26 7.93
CA ARG A 377 7.88 -8.32 7.92
C ARG A 377 8.53 -8.24 9.31
N PRO A 378 8.43 -9.27 10.17
CA PRO A 378 9.20 -9.28 11.39
C PRO A 378 10.65 -9.14 10.95
N ARG A 379 11.35 -8.09 11.43
CA ARG A 379 12.81 -8.02 11.32
C ARG A 379 13.30 -9.34 11.92
N ARG A 380 13.89 -10.20 11.09
CA ARG A 380 14.68 -11.33 11.57
C ARG A 380 15.80 -10.68 12.38
N SER A 381 15.75 -10.83 13.70
CA SER A 381 16.96 -10.82 14.50
C SER A 381 17.81 -11.98 13.96
N GLU A 382 18.95 -11.66 13.37
CA GLU A 382 19.99 -12.66 13.13
C GLU A 382 20.36 -13.30 14.46
N PRO A 383 20.61 -14.62 14.50
CA PRO A 383 21.31 -15.19 15.62
C PRO A 383 22.76 -14.73 15.54
N GLU A 384 23.23 -14.02 16.56
CA GLU A 384 24.67 -13.89 16.82
C GLU A 384 25.26 -15.31 16.91
N GLN A 385 26.28 -15.55 16.11
CA GLN A 385 27.12 -16.75 16.18
C GLN A 385 28.20 -16.56 17.22
#